data_AF-A0A967ICH5-F1
#
_entry.id   AF-A0A967ICH5-F1
#
_cell.length_a   1.000
_cell.length_b   1.000
_cell.length_c   1.000
_cell.angle_alpha   90.00
_cell.angle_beta   90.00
_cell.angle_gamma   90.00
#
_symmetry.space_group_name_H-M   'P 1'
#
loop_
_entity.id
_entity.type
_entity.pdbx_description
1 polymer ?
#
loop_
_entity_poly.entity_id
_entity_poly.type
_entity_poly.pdbx_seq_one_letter_code
_entity_poly.pdbx_strand_id
1 'polypeptide(L)' 'MAYYECVFIARQDISTQQVEGLSDDFAKIIETGGGTVTKRESWGLRNLAFKIKKN' A
#
# COMPACT_ATOMS: atom_id res chain seq x y z
N MET A 1 -7.17 -20.14 -9.57
CA MET A 1 -6.15 -19.23 -9.03
C MET A 1 -6.85 -18.24 -8.12
N ALA A 2 -6.41 -18.07 -6.87
CA ALA A 2 -6.96 -17.04 -6.00
C ALA A 2 -6.17 -15.73 -6.20
N TYR A 3 -6.86 -14.66 -6.59
CA TYR A 3 -6.27 -13.33 -6.66
C TYR A 3 -6.64 -12.57 -5.39
N TYR A 4 -5.64 -11.91 -4.80
CA TYR A 4 -5.80 -11.14 -3.57
C TYR A 4 -5.43 -9.68 -3.85
N GLU A 5 -6.11 -8.78 -3.15
CA GLU A 5 -5.83 -7.36 -3.19
C GLU A 5 -5.41 -6.90 -1.79
N CYS A 6 -4.28 -6.20 -1.72
CA CYS A 6 -3.80 -5.59 -0.49
C CYS A 6 -3.86 -4.07 -0.66
N VAL A 7 -4.72 -3.42 0.12
CA VAL A 7 -4.86 -1.96 0.12
C VAL A 7 -4.40 -1.45 1.47
N PHE A 8 -3.49 -0.48 1.46
CA PHE A 8 -3.07 0.23 2.66
C PHE A 8 -3.21 1.74 2.48
N ILE A 9 -3.50 2.43 3.57
CA ILE A 9 -3.62 3.88 3.62
C ILE A 9 -2.49 4.39 4.50
N ALA A 10 -1.59 5.19 3.93
CA ALA A 10 -0.56 5.90 4.66
C ALA A 10 -1.06 7.30 5.08
N ARG A 11 -0.43 7.89 6.10
CA ARG A 11 -0.75 9.27 6.49
C ARG A 11 -0.29 10.26 5.43
N GLN A 12 -0.98 11.39 5.31
CA GLN A 12 -0.70 12.44 4.32
C GLN A 12 0.64 13.16 4.47
N ASP A 13 1.27 13.11 5.65
CA ASP A 13 2.54 13.78 5.96
C ASP A 13 3.77 12.94 5.62
N ILE A 14 3.57 11.73 5.08
CA ILE A 14 4.65 10.88 4.61
C ILE A 14 5.08 11.29 3.19
N SER A 15 6.37 11.22 2.89
CA SER A 15 6.86 11.54 1.53
C SER A 15 6.53 10.41 0.54
N THR A 16 6.45 10.75 -0.75
CA THR A 16 6.26 9.75 -1.82
C THR A 16 7.30 8.65 -1.78
N GLN A 17 8.56 9.00 -1.50
CA GLN A 17 9.68 8.06 -1.45
C GLN A 17 9.55 7.06 -0.29
N GLN A 18 8.97 7.51 0.84
CA GLN A 18 8.65 6.63 1.96
C GLN A 18 7.45 5.71 1.65
N VAL A 19 6.45 6.17 0.87
CA VAL A 19 5.34 5.31 0.41
C VAL A 19 5.83 4.21 -0.54
N GLU A 20 6.74 4.55 -1.44
CA GLU A 20 7.38 3.57 -2.35
C GLU A 20 8.17 2.54 -1.55
N GLY A 21 8.98 2.98 -0.58
CA GLY A 21 9.71 2.06 0.31
C GLY A 21 8.79 1.10 1.07
N LEU A 22 7.68 1.58 1.63
CA LEU A 22 6.68 0.72 2.27
C LEU A 22 6.08 -0.29 1.28
N SER A 23 5.79 0.14 0.05
CA SER A 23 5.25 -0.72 -1.00
C SER A 23 6.23 -1.85 -1.35
N ASP A 24 7.53 -1.54 -1.42
CA ASP A 24 8.59 -2.52 -1.66
C ASP A 24 8.74 -3.51 -0.52
N ASP A 25 8.69 -3.04 0.73
CA ASP A 25 8.79 -3.91 1.89
C ASP A 25 7.61 -4.88 1.99
N PHE A 26 6.39 -4.43 1.70
CA PHE A 26 5.23 -5.32 1.61
C PHE A 26 5.36 -6.34 0.48
N ALA A 27 5.86 -5.93 -0.69
CA ALA A 27 6.07 -6.85 -1.79
C ALA A 27 7.12 -7.92 -1.46
N LYS A 28 8.23 -7.55 -0.81
CA LYS A 28 9.24 -8.50 -0.35
C LYS A 28 8.66 -9.53 0.61
N ILE A 29 7.78 -9.14 1.52
CA ILE A 29 7.11 -10.08 2.44
C ILE A 29 6.28 -11.09 1.64
N ILE A 30 5.51 -10.63 0.66
CA ILE A 30 4.68 -11.49 -0.20
C ILE A 30 5.57 -12.46 -1.00
N GLU A 31 6.64 -11.96 -1.61
CA GLU A 31 7.58 -12.76 -2.39
C GLU A 31 8.33 -13.79 -1.53
N THR A 32 8.75 -13.39 -0.32
CA THR A 32 9.39 -14.31 0.65
C THR A 32 8.44 -15.43 1.10
N GLY A 33 7.13 -15.14 1.16
CA GLY A 33 6.09 -16.12 1.45
C GLY A 33 5.72 -17.04 0.27
N GLY A 34 6.40 -16.93 -0.88
CA GLY A 34 6.10 -17.72 -2.09
C GLY A 34 4.93 -17.17 -2.92
N GLY A 35 4.47 -15.95 -2.63
CA GLY A 35 3.49 -15.24 -3.44
C GLY A 35 4.13 -14.49 -4.61
N THR A 36 3.30 -13.95 -5.50
CA THR A 36 3.76 -13.12 -6.63
C THR A 36 2.93 -11.84 -6.70
N VAL A 37 3.60 -10.70 -6.80
CA VAL A 37 2.95 -9.40 -6.99
C VAL A 37 2.77 -9.15 -8.48
N THR A 38 1.53 -9.17 -8.96
CA THR A 38 1.21 -9.00 -10.38
C THR A 38 1.02 -7.54 -10.79
N LYS A 39 0.50 -6.69 -9.89
CA LYS A 39 0.24 -5.28 -10.14
C LYS A 39 0.46 -4.49 -8.86
N ARG A 40 1.02 -3.28 -8.99
CA ARG A 40 1.03 -2.26 -7.94
C ARG A 40 0.36 -1.01 -8.48
N GLU A 41 -0.42 -0.35 -7.64
CA GLU A 41 -1.13 0.88 -8.01
C GLU A 41 -1.00 1.89 -6.88
N SER A 42 -0.62 3.12 -7.23
CA SER A 42 -0.55 4.24 -6.30
C SER A 42 -1.68 5.21 -6.58
N TRP A 43 -2.43 5.58 -5.54
CA TRP A 43 -3.59 6.45 -5.63
C TRP A 43 -3.33 7.89 -5.18
N GLY A 44 -2.12 8.19 -4.71
CA GLY A 44 -1.73 9.51 -4.21
C GLY A 44 -2.57 9.97 -3.01
N LEU A 45 -2.59 11.29 -2.79
CA LEU A 45 -3.45 11.91 -1.77
C LEU A 45 -4.91 11.86 -2.23
N ARG A 46 -5.78 11.34 -1.36
CA ARG A 46 -7.23 11.31 -1.59
C ARG A 46 -7.98 11.80 -0.36
N ASN A 47 -9.06 12.54 -0.62
CA ASN A 47 -10.03 12.87 0.41
C ASN A 47 -10.84 11.61 0.76
N LEU A 48 -10.84 11.25 2.05
CA LEU A 48 -11.64 10.15 2.56
C LEU A 48 -13.07 10.64 2.85
N ALA A 49 -14.05 9.76 2.69
CA ALA A 49 -15.46 10.09 2.94
C ALA A 49 -15.74 10.37 4.43
N PHE A 50 -14.90 9.85 5.34
CA PHE A 50 -14.98 10.06 6.77
C PHE A 50 -13.59 9.97 7.41
N LYS A 51 -13.49 10.46 8.64
CA LYS A 51 -12.25 10.49 9.40
C LYS A 51 -11.82 9.10 9.87
N ILE A 52 -10.55 8.74 9.65
CA ILE A 52 -9.98 7.45 10.12
C ILE A 52 -8.90 7.76 11.16
N LYS A 53 -9.01 7.19 12.36
CA LYS A 53 -8.06 7.40 13.47
C LYS A 53 -7.76 8.89 13.75
N LYS A 54 -8.78 9.74 13.70
CA LYS A 54 -8.71 11.20 13.94
C LYS A 54 -7.94 12.02 12.89
N ASN A 55 -7.58 11.42 11.74
CA ASN A 55 -7.38 12.19 10.50
C ASN A 55 -8.74 12.45 9.86
#